data_AF-W6L9P0-F1
#
_entry.id   AF-W6L9P0-F1
#
_cell.length_a   1.000
_cell.length_b   1.000
_cell.length_c   1.000
_cell.angle_alpha   90.00
_cell.angle_beta   90.00
_cell.angle_gamma   90.00
#
_symmetry.space_group_name_H-M   'P 1'
#
loop_
_entity.id
_entity.type
_entity.pdbx_description
1 polymer ?
#
loop_
_entity_poly.entity_id
_entity_poly.type
_entity_poly.pdbx_seq_one_letter_code
_entity_poly.pdbx_strand_id
1 'polypeptide(L)' 'MNYQVKLESLRIETMMSGLREECFNLCCTNLSQNELTRDEVNCIDRCSWRYLHTHKIINDAVKRGMQGEKNNTF' A
#
# COMPACT_ATOMS: atom_id res chain seq x y z
N MET A 1 8.44 -5.84 24.75
CA MET A 1 7.80 -5.67 23.42
C MET A 1 8.87 -5.98 22.37
N ASN A 2 8.63 -6.94 21.48
CA ASN A 2 9.65 -7.42 20.53
C ASN A 2 9.94 -6.35 19.46
N TYR A 3 11.21 -5.94 19.30
CA TYR A 3 11.63 -4.90 18.35
C TYR A 3 11.23 -5.21 16.91
N GLN A 4 11.35 -6.48 16.50
CA GLN A 4 10.97 -6.93 15.16
C GLN A 4 9.47 -6.75 14.91
N VAL A 5 8.65 -7.07 15.92
CA VAL A 5 7.20 -6.87 15.85
C VAL A 5 6.88 -5.38 15.70
N LYS A 6 7.56 -4.50 16.45
CA LYS A 6 7.35 -3.05 16.37
C LYS A 6 7.72 -2.48 15.01
N LEU A 7 8.81 -2.97 14.39
CA LEU A 7 9.24 -2.52 13.07
C LEU A 7 8.24 -2.94 11.98
N GLU A 8 7.77 -4.19 12.00
CA GLU A 8 6.77 -4.67 11.05
C GLU A 8 5.41 -3.97 11.24
N SER A 9 5.02 -3.68 12.49
CA SER A 9 3.82 -2.88 12.77
C SER A 9 3.91 -1.48 12.15
N LEU A 10 5.03 -0.77 12.33
CA LEU A 10 5.24 0.56 11.76
C LEU A 10 5.20 0.55 10.23
N ARG A 11 5.77 -0.50 9.62
CA ARG A 11 5.75 -0.69 8.17
C ARG A 11 4.32 -0.87 7.64
N ILE A 12 3.51 -1.68 8.33
CA ILE A 12 2.10 -1.88 7.97
C ILE A 12 1.32 -0.56 8.14
N GLU A 13 1.54 0.16 9.23
CA GLU A 13 0.88 1.45 9.50
C GLU A 13 1.17 2.48 8.41
N THR A 14 2.42 2.58 7.97
CA THR A 14 2.84 3.48 6.90
C THR A 14 2.17 3.10 5.58
N MET A 15 2.18 1.79 5.25
CA MET A 15 1.52 1.27 4.05
C MET A 15 0.02 1.56 4.05
N MET A 16 -0.67 1.32 5.17
CA MET A 16 -2.11 1.56 5.31
C MET A 16 -2.46 3.05 5.26
N SER A 17 -1.60 3.91 5.82
CA SER A 17 -1.80 5.36 5.76
C SER A 17 -1.70 5.87 4.32
N GLY A 18 -0.70 5.41 3.56
CA GLY A 18 -0.56 5.76 2.14
C GLY A 18 -1.70 5.22 1.27
N LEU A 19 -2.14 3.98 1.50
CA LEU A 19 -3.30 3.39 0.82
C LEU A 19 -4.55 4.25 1.02
N ARG A 20 -4.81 4.67 2.27
CA ARG A 20 -5.97 5.51 2.60
C ARG A 20 -5.89 6.85 1.87
N GLU A 21 -4.75 7.51 1.88
CA GLU A 21 -4.58 8.82 1.26
C GLU A 21 -4.73 8.76 -0.26
N GLU A 22 -4.06 7.83 -0.94
CA GLU A 22 -4.19 7.68 -2.39
C GLU A 22 -5.62 7.33 -2.81
N CYS A 23 -6.22 6.33 -2.18
CA CYS A 23 -7.56 5.89 -2.58
C CYS A 23 -8.64 6.90 -2.25
N PHE A 24 -8.49 7.66 -1.17
CA PHE A 24 -9.38 8.77 -0.88
C PHE A 24 -9.24 9.87 -1.93
N ASN A 25 -8.01 10.31 -2.24
CA ASN A 25 -7.77 11.38 -3.21
C ASN A 25 -8.22 11.01 -4.64
N LEU A 26 -8.13 9.72 -5.00
CA LEU A 26 -8.53 9.24 -6.32
C LEU A 26 -10.04 9.06 -6.45
N CYS A 27 -10.69 8.50 -5.42
CA CYS A 27 -12.06 8.03 -5.53
C CYS A 27 -13.07 9.02 -4.92
N CYS A 28 -12.74 9.67 -3.81
CA CYS A 28 -13.66 10.57 -3.10
C CYS A 28 -13.60 11.98 -3.69
N THR A 29 -14.37 12.21 -4.74
CA THR A 29 -14.36 13.50 -5.46
C THR A 29 -15.42 14.47 -4.94
N ASN A 30 -16.48 13.96 -4.28
CA ASN A 30 -17.58 14.78 -3.80
C ASN A 30 -17.58 14.90 -2.27
N LEU A 31 -16.96 15.97 -1.75
CA LEU A 31 -16.91 16.26 -0.31
C LEU A 31 -18.16 16.97 0.23
N SER A 32 -19.17 17.22 -0.60
CA SER A 32 -20.41 17.90 -0.17
C SER A 32 -21.38 16.98 0.57
N GLN A 33 -21.14 15.66 0.53
CA GLN A 33 -21.96 14.65 1.17
C GLN A 33 -21.14 13.90 2.22
N ASN A 34 -21.78 13.55 3.34
CA ASN A 34 -21.14 12.80 4.43
C ASN A 34 -21.08 11.28 4.17
N GLU A 35 -21.71 10.80 3.09
CA GLU A 35 -21.76 9.40 2.75
C GLU A 35 -21.09 9.15 1.39
N LEU A 36 -20.39 8.02 1.31
CA LEU A 36 -19.81 7.56 0.05
C LEU A 36 -20.92 7.04 -0.87
N THR A 37 -20.88 7.48 -2.11
CA THR A 37 -21.72 6.89 -3.15
C THR A 37 -21.29 5.46 -3.46
N ARG A 38 -22.19 4.66 -4.04
CA ARG A 38 -21.88 3.28 -4.46
C ARG A 38 -20.68 3.22 -5.41
N ASP A 39 -20.52 4.22 -6.26
CA ASP A 39 -19.42 4.29 -7.22
C ASP A 39 -18.09 4.60 -6.54
N GLU A 40 -18.09 5.48 -5.54
CA GLU A 40 -16.90 5.77 -4.72
C GLU A 40 -16.47 4.55 -3.91
N VAL A 41 -17.41 3.81 -3.31
CA VAL A 41 -17.11 2.54 -2.61
C VAL A 41 -16.48 1.52 -3.56
N ASN A 42 -17.07 1.33 -4.74
CA ASN A 42 -16.51 0.42 -5.76
C ASN A 42 -15.12 0.86 -6.25
N CYS A 43 -14.89 2.17 -6.35
CA CYS A 43 -13.60 2.73 -6.70
C CYS A 43 -12.56 2.45 -5.60
N ILE A 44 -12.90 2.69 -4.33
CA ILE A 44 -12.01 2.44 -3.19
C ILE A 44 -11.63 0.96 -3.11
N ASP A 45 -12.59 0.04 -3.29
CA ASP A 45 -12.31 -1.40 -3.30
C ASP A 45 -11.27 -1.76 -4.37
N ARG A 46 -11.49 -1.31 -5.62
CA ARG A 46 -10.54 -1.52 -6.73
C ARG A 46 -9.18 -0.86 -6.49
N CYS A 47 -9.18 0.35 -5.94
CA CYS A 47 -7.97 1.09 -5.63
C CYS A 47 -7.13 0.36 -4.58
N SER A 48 -7.76 -0.06 -3.47
CA SER A 48 -7.10 -0.77 -2.38
C SER A 48 -6.46 -2.07 -2.86
N TRP A 49 -7.17 -2.83 -3.70
CA TRP A 49 -6.65 -4.06 -4.30
C TRP A 49 -5.42 -3.80 -5.19
N ARG A 50 -5.50 -2.79 -6.06
CA ARG A 50 -4.38 -2.40 -6.95
C ARG A 50 -3.19 -1.89 -6.18
N TYR A 51 -3.40 -1.09 -5.13
CA TYR A 51 -2.33 -0.55 -4.29
C TYR A 51 -1.56 -1.68 -3.59
N LEU A 52 -2.26 -2.60 -2.93
CA LEU A 52 -1.65 -3.74 -2.26
C LEU A 52 -0.94 -4.68 -3.24
N HIS A 53 -1.55 -4.92 -4.40
CA HIS A 53 -0.93 -5.74 -5.45
C HIS A 53 0.36 -5.10 -5.98
N THR A 54 0.36 -3.78 -6.19
CA THR A 54 1.52 -3.01 -6.64
C THR A 54 2.62 -3.03 -5.58
N HIS A 55 2.27 -2.80 -4.32
CA HIS A 55 3.20 -2.87 -3.20
C HIS A 55 3.85 -4.26 -3.07
N LYS A 56 3.09 -5.34 -3.32
CA LYS A 56 3.62 -6.70 -3.39
C LYS A 56 4.63 -6.86 -4.54
N ILE A 57 4.29 -6.42 -5.76
CA ILE A 57 5.18 -6.48 -6.92
C ILE A 57 6.49 -5.74 -6.63
N ILE A 58 6.41 -4.52 -6.09
CA ILE A 58 7.59 -3.70 -5.76
C ILE A 58 8.44 -4.40 -4.72
N ASN A 59 7.84 -4.89 -3.63
CA ASN A 59 8.58 -5.62 -2.59
C ASN A 59 9.27 -6.88 -3.13
N ASP A 60 8.63 -7.62 -4.03
CA ASP A 60 9.23 -8.79 -4.68
C ASP A 60 10.33 -8.41 -5.68
N ALA A 61 10.22 -7.26 -6.35
CA ALA A 61 11.27 -6.72 -7.22
C ALA A 61 12.49 -6.26 -6.40
N VAL A 62 12.28 -5.53 -5.30
CA VAL A 62 13.34 -5.08 -4.38
C VAL A 62 14.09 -6.28 -3.81
N LYS A 63 13.37 -7.31 -3.33
CA LYS A 63 13.99 -8.54 -2.83
C LYS A 63 14.86 -9.23 -3.90
N ARG A 64 14.39 -9.31 -5.14
CA ARG A 64 15.15 -9.88 -6.26
C ARG A 64 16.39 -9.05 -6.60
N GLY A 65 16.29 -7.72 -6.58
CA GLY A 65 17.43 -6.82 -6.78
C GLY A 65 18.51 -7.00 -5.71
N MET A 66 18.12 -7.04 -4.43
CA MET A 66 19.04 -7.28 -3.31
C MET A 66 19.70 -8.67 -3.36
N GLN A 67 19.05 -9.65 -3.96
CA GLN A 67 19.59 -11.00 -4.12
C GLN A 67 20.57 -11.11 -5.29
N GLY A 68 20.36 -10.31 -6.35
CA GLY A 68 21.31 -10.18 -7.47
C GLY A 68 22.62 -9.51 -7.05
N GLU A 69 22.58 -8.51 -6.18
CA GLU A 69 23.79 -7.83 -5.67
C GLU A 69 24.66 -8.77 -4.81
N LYS A 70 24.06 -9.65 -4.00
CA LYS A 70 24.79 -10.65 -3.21
C LYS A 70 25.56 -11.67 -4.05
N ASN A 71 25.12 -11.93 -5.28
CA ASN A 71 25.77 -12.91 -6.16
C ASN A 71 26.91 -12.30 -7.00
N ASN A 72 27.06 -10.96 -7.04
CA ASN A 72 28.11 -10.26 -7.78
C ASN A 72 29.30 -9.82 -6.91
N THR A 73 29.40 -10.30 -5.66
CA THR A 73 30.49 -9.94 -4.72
C THR A 73 31.45 -11.10 -4.41
N PHE A 74 31.61 -12.07 -5.31
CA PHE A 74 32.65 -13.10 -5.26
C PHE A 74 33.60 -13.00 -6.46
#